data_AF-A0A449B9I5-F1
#
_entry.id   AF-A0A449B9I5-F1
#
_cell.length_a   1.000
_cell.length_b   1.000
_cell.length_c   1.000
_cell.angle_alpha   90.00
_cell.angle_beta   90.00
_cell.angle_gamma   90.00
#
_symmetry.space_group_name_H-M   'P 1'
#
loop_
_entity.id
_entity.type
_entity.pdbx_description
1 polymer ?
#
loop_
_entity_poly.entity_id
_entity_poly.type
_entity_poly.pdbx_seq_one_letter_code
_entity_poly.pdbx_strand_id
1 'polypeptide(L)'
;MNTNTQTVTNLQTQYNFALPILKPLEVKADFCAKVFGAQTDKKSIVLIAEEENDVFFLACVNAINASETAQKHIVQVQTDLGLSENGELTKIETIAGVDLDTIYRINYFDLRSQLQTDDLIITKLPFLGLKNQLEIVQQLSERLRGEEAKLPRLVIIKRKAQSKNQ
;
A
#
# COMPACT_ATOMS: atom_id res chain seq x y z
N MET A 1 26.26 -10.26 -32.53
CA MET A 1 24.98 -9.83 -31.93
C MET A 1 25.17 -9.83 -30.42
N ASN A 2 25.38 -8.66 -29.82
CA ASN A 2 25.54 -8.53 -28.37
C ASN A 2 24.15 -8.37 -27.75
N THR A 3 23.68 -9.39 -27.06
CA THR A 3 22.53 -9.30 -26.16
C THR A 3 23.02 -8.76 -24.83
N ASN A 4 22.92 -7.45 -24.65
CA ASN A 4 23.03 -6.82 -23.33
C ASN A 4 21.78 -7.20 -22.52
N THR A 5 21.88 -8.29 -21.76
CA THR A 5 20.94 -8.58 -20.68
C THR A 5 21.17 -7.55 -19.60
N GLN A 6 20.35 -6.50 -19.58
CA GLN A 6 20.30 -5.59 -18.44
C GLN A 6 19.76 -6.38 -17.25
N THR A 7 20.64 -6.69 -16.32
CA THR A 7 20.32 -7.22 -15.00
C THR A 7 19.44 -6.20 -14.30
N VAL A 8 18.16 -6.54 -14.11
CA VAL A 8 17.27 -5.81 -13.21
C VAL A 8 17.81 -6.05 -11.80
N THR A 9 18.58 -5.09 -11.29
CA THR A 9 19.14 -5.15 -9.94
C THR A 9 18.00 -4.92 -8.95
N ASN A 10 17.47 -6.00 -8.37
CA ASN A 10 16.48 -5.92 -7.29
C ASN A 10 17.05 -5.10 -6.12
N LEU A 11 16.26 -4.13 -5.64
CA LEU A 11 16.49 -3.30 -4.44
C LEU A 11 16.80 -4.09 -3.14
N GLN A 12 16.60 -5.41 -3.17
CA GLN A 12 16.81 -6.38 -2.09
C GLN A 12 18.26 -6.48 -1.61
N THR A 13 19.24 -5.96 -2.36
CA THR A 13 20.67 -6.16 -2.05
C THR A 13 21.21 -5.28 -0.92
N GLN A 14 20.46 -4.28 -0.44
CA GLN A 14 20.91 -3.38 0.63
C GLN A 14 20.07 -3.45 1.92
N TYR A 15 18.91 -4.14 1.89
CA TYR A 15 18.08 -4.44 3.06
C TYR A 15 17.65 -5.91 2.97
N ASN A 16 17.89 -6.70 4.02
CA ASN A 16 17.60 -8.14 4.03
C ASN A 16 16.11 -8.51 3.86
N PHE A 17 15.19 -7.54 3.88
CA PHE A 17 13.76 -7.74 3.69
C PHE A 17 13.15 -6.67 2.77
N ALA A 18 12.54 -7.11 1.67
CA ALA A 18 11.67 -6.27 0.84
C ALA A 18 10.37 -5.95 1.59
N LEU A 19 9.76 -4.79 1.30
CA LEU A 19 8.44 -4.49 1.83
C LEU A 19 7.40 -5.44 1.22
N PRO A 20 6.54 -6.05 2.03
CA PRO A 20 5.60 -7.03 1.52
C PRO A 20 4.44 -6.34 0.79
N ILE A 21 4.16 -6.82 -0.42
CA ILE A 21 2.99 -6.45 -1.22
C ILE A 21 1.74 -7.09 -0.59
N LEU A 22 0.61 -6.37 -0.59
CA LEU A 22 -0.69 -6.83 -0.06
C LEU A 22 -0.71 -7.18 1.43
N LYS A 23 0.26 -6.69 2.22
CA LYS A 23 0.14 -6.62 3.68
C LYS A 23 -0.28 -5.22 4.12
N PRO A 24 -1.20 -5.09 5.09
CA PRO A 24 -1.46 -3.82 5.76
C PRO A 24 -0.26 -3.40 6.60
N LEU A 25 0.34 -2.25 6.29
CA LEU A 25 1.50 -1.69 6.98
C LEU A 25 1.11 -0.40 7.70
N GLU A 26 1.42 -0.30 8.99
CA GLU A 26 1.19 0.92 9.76
C GLU A 26 2.25 1.98 9.48
N VAL A 27 1.78 3.20 9.25
CA VAL A 27 2.60 4.38 8.94
C VAL A 27 2.47 5.43 10.05
N LYS A 28 3.51 6.24 10.22
CA LYS A 28 3.57 7.29 11.24
C LYS A 28 2.41 8.28 11.08
N ALA A 29 1.79 8.67 12.18
CA ALA A 29 0.67 9.61 12.19
C ALA A 29 0.96 10.93 11.44
N ASP A 30 2.17 11.47 11.60
CA ASP A 30 2.62 12.69 10.90
C ASP A 30 2.68 12.51 9.37
N PHE A 31 2.99 11.30 8.90
CA PHE A 31 2.97 10.97 7.47
C PHE A 31 1.52 10.92 6.97
N CYS A 32 0.63 10.21 7.69
CA CYS A 32 -0.79 10.18 7.36
C CYS A 32 -1.40 11.57 7.27
N ALA A 33 -1.14 12.43 8.26
CA ALA A 33 -1.67 13.78 8.30
C ALA A 33 -1.24 14.62 7.09
N LYS A 34 0.00 14.43 6.60
CA LYS A 34 0.54 15.14 5.44
C LYS A 34 0.03 14.61 4.11
N VAL A 35 -0.17 13.28 4.00
CA VAL A 35 -0.49 12.62 2.72
C VAL A 35 -2.00 12.45 2.53
N PHE A 36 -2.72 12.09 3.58
CA PHE A 36 -4.16 11.81 3.55
C PHE A 36 -5.00 12.93 4.19
N GLY A 37 -4.37 13.83 4.98
CA GLY A 37 -5.02 14.93 5.68
C GLY A 37 -5.20 14.68 7.19
N ALA A 38 -5.31 15.74 7.98
CA ALA A 38 -5.26 15.67 9.45
C ALA A 38 -6.44 14.95 10.14
N GLN A 39 -7.55 14.69 9.44
CA GLN A 39 -8.75 14.03 10.00
C GLN A 39 -8.96 12.60 9.52
N THR A 40 -7.91 11.96 9.02
CA THR A 40 -8.00 10.63 8.42
C THR A 40 -7.89 9.53 9.47
N ASP A 41 -8.81 8.57 9.42
CA ASP A 41 -8.73 7.28 10.13
C ASP A 41 -7.70 6.34 9.49
N LYS A 42 -7.20 6.70 8.30
CA LYS A 42 -6.23 5.93 7.51
C LYS A 42 -4.84 5.93 8.16
N LYS A 43 -4.55 4.92 8.97
CA LYS A 43 -3.24 4.69 9.63
C LYS A 43 -2.41 3.59 8.98
N SER A 44 -3.00 2.86 8.06
CA SER A 44 -2.35 1.77 7.37
C SER A 44 -2.43 1.94 5.86
N ILE A 45 -1.46 1.36 5.18
CA ILE A 45 -1.37 1.31 3.73
C ILE A 45 -1.20 -0.13 3.27
N VAL A 46 -1.51 -0.38 2.01
CA VAL A 46 -1.19 -1.65 1.35
C VAL A 46 -0.40 -1.35 0.09
N LEU A 47 0.78 -1.96 -0.03
CA LEU A 47 1.57 -1.91 -1.27
C LEU A 47 0.89 -2.76 -2.33
N ILE A 48 0.84 -2.25 -3.55
CA ILE A 48 0.22 -2.92 -4.71
C ILE A 48 1.22 -3.20 -5.84
N ALA A 49 2.32 -2.46 -5.91
CA ALA A 49 3.36 -2.66 -6.91
C ALA A 49 4.68 -2.02 -6.48
N GLU A 50 5.78 -2.48 -7.08
CA GLU A 50 7.11 -1.92 -6.98
C GLU A 50 7.68 -1.73 -8.39
N GLU A 51 8.32 -0.60 -8.65
CA GLU A 51 8.95 -0.27 -9.94
C GLU A 51 10.26 0.49 -9.69
N GLU A 52 11.38 -0.09 -10.12
CA GLU A 52 12.73 0.46 -9.89
C GLU A 52 13.02 0.80 -8.42
N ASN A 53 12.93 2.07 -8.04
CA ASN A 53 13.16 2.60 -6.69
C ASN A 53 11.86 3.06 -6.00
N ASP A 54 10.74 2.95 -6.69
CA ASP A 54 9.46 3.46 -6.23
C ASP A 54 8.51 2.32 -5.89
N VAL A 55 7.63 2.61 -4.93
CA VAL A 55 6.55 1.73 -4.52
C VAL A 55 5.22 2.44 -4.68
N PHE A 56 4.21 1.65 -5.04
CA PHE A 56 2.85 2.10 -5.21
C PHE A 56 2.00 1.50 -4.09
N PHE A 57 1.19 2.33 -3.45
CA PHE A 57 0.34 1.88 -2.35
C PHE A 57 -1.03 2.54 -2.38
N LEU A 58 -1.97 1.87 -1.72
CA LEU A 58 -3.33 2.32 -1.46
C LEU A 58 -3.49 2.61 0.03
N ALA A 59 -4.37 3.55 0.35
CA ALA A 59 -4.69 3.86 1.73
C ALA A 59 -5.75 2.89 2.28
N CYS A 60 -5.60 2.47 3.52
CA CYS A 60 -6.59 1.61 4.18
C CYS A 60 -7.50 2.45 5.08
N VAL A 61 -8.76 2.01 5.23
CA VAL A 61 -9.71 2.57 6.19
C VAL A 61 -9.83 1.64 7.39
N ASN A 62 -9.98 2.23 8.58
CA ASN A 62 -9.99 1.46 9.84
C ASN A 62 -11.41 1.10 10.29
N ALA A 63 -12.41 1.79 9.76
CA ALA A 63 -13.81 1.46 9.91
C ALA A 63 -14.54 1.70 8.59
N ILE A 64 -15.60 0.93 8.34
CA ILE A 64 -16.49 1.15 7.22
C ILE A 64 -17.86 1.51 7.78
N ASN A 65 -18.30 2.72 7.53
CA ASN A 65 -19.68 3.11 7.75
C ASN A 65 -20.48 2.80 6.49
N ALA A 66 -21.72 2.30 6.64
CA ALA A 66 -22.58 1.91 5.51
C ALA A 66 -22.84 3.05 4.50
N SER A 67 -22.68 4.32 4.91
CA SER A 67 -22.78 5.48 4.04
C SER A 67 -21.53 5.72 3.17
N GLU A 68 -20.36 5.21 3.57
CA GLU A 68 -19.09 5.43 2.88
C GLU A 68 -18.84 4.44 1.74
N THR A 69 -19.28 3.19 1.87
CA THR A 69 -19.20 2.17 0.82
C THR A 69 -20.03 2.50 -0.42
N ALA A 70 -21.09 3.30 -0.27
CA ALA A 70 -21.94 3.70 -1.40
C ALA A 70 -21.38 4.89 -2.20
N GLN A 71 -20.41 5.64 -1.66
CA GLN A 71 -19.89 6.86 -2.28
C GLN A 71 -18.38 6.82 -2.56
N LYS A 72 -17.65 5.89 -1.95
CA LYS A 72 -16.20 5.71 -2.13
C LYS A 72 -15.96 4.30 -2.67
N HIS A 73 -15.06 4.17 -3.64
CA HIS A 73 -14.64 2.88 -4.19
C HIS A 73 -13.74 2.15 -3.19
N ILE A 74 -14.36 1.63 -2.12
CA ILE A 74 -13.71 0.95 -1.01
C ILE A 74 -13.99 -0.54 -1.15
N VAL A 75 -12.93 -1.34 -1.20
CA VAL A 75 -13.03 -2.79 -1.05
C VAL A 75 -13.04 -3.11 0.43
N GLN A 76 -14.12 -3.74 0.90
CA GLN A 76 -14.22 -4.22 2.27
C GLN A 76 -13.31 -5.43 2.48
N VAL A 77 -12.47 -5.39 3.51
CA VAL A 77 -11.58 -6.49 3.88
C VAL A 77 -12.32 -7.47 4.77
N GLN A 78 -12.24 -8.76 4.45
CA GLN A 78 -12.75 -9.82 5.30
C GLN A 78 -11.68 -10.15 6.34
N THR A 79 -11.72 -9.43 7.46
CA THR A 79 -10.65 -9.42 8.47
C THR A 79 -10.34 -10.78 9.06
N ASP A 80 -11.29 -11.71 9.10
CA ASP A 80 -11.09 -13.05 9.66
C ASP A 80 -10.46 -14.04 8.66
N LEU A 81 -10.22 -13.61 7.42
CA LEU A 81 -9.67 -14.45 6.33
C LEU A 81 -8.27 -14.01 5.87
N GLY A 82 -7.54 -13.25 6.70
CA GLY A 82 -6.13 -12.96 6.43
C GLY A 82 -5.27 -14.23 6.42
N LEU A 83 -4.06 -14.12 5.89
CA LEU A 83 -3.13 -15.24 5.75
C LEU A 83 -1.80 -14.93 6.41
N SER A 84 -1.28 -15.83 7.23
CA SER A 84 0.11 -15.77 7.73
C SER A 84 1.11 -16.23 6.66
N GLU A 85 2.40 -16.11 6.95
CA GLU A 85 3.50 -16.52 6.05
C GLU A 85 3.44 -18.01 5.64
N ASN A 86 2.86 -18.87 6.47
CA ASN A 86 2.65 -20.29 6.20
C ASN A 86 1.31 -20.60 5.48
N GLY A 87 0.51 -19.58 5.16
CA GLY A 87 -0.78 -19.72 4.50
C GLY A 87 -1.94 -20.12 5.42
N GLU A 88 -1.75 -20.09 6.73
CA GLU A 88 -2.83 -20.33 7.70
C GLU A 88 -3.73 -19.10 7.85
N LEU A 89 -5.00 -19.32 8.18
CA LEU A 89 -5.93 -18.23 8.44
C LEU A 89 -5.52 -17.47 9.69
N THR A 90 -5.41 -16.15 9.57
CA THR A 90 -5.09 -15.22 10.64
C THR A 90 -5.94 -13.98 10.54
N LYS A 91 -6.36 -13.45 11.69
CA LYS A 91 -7.14 -12.22 11.76
C LYS A 91 -6.29 -10.98 11.43
N ILE A 92 -6.86 -10.08 10.64
CA ILE A 92 -6.33 -8.75 10.35
C ILE A 92 -7.01 -7.75 11.29
N GLU A 93 -6.25 -7.11 12.17
CA GLU A 93 -6.79 -6.18 13.17
C GLU A 93 -6.64 -4.70 12.81
N THR A 94 -5.81 -4.40 11.81
CA THR A 94 -5.36 -3.04 11.53
C THR A 94 -6.29 -2.26 10.60
N ILE A 95 -7.11 -2.94 9.80
CA ILE A 95 -7.90 -2.33 8.72
C ILE A 95 -9.27 -2.99 8.54
N ALA A 96 -10.23 -2.23 8.02
CA ALA A 96 -11.56 -2.70 7.62
C ALA A 96 -11.77 -2.68 6.09
N GLY A 97 -10.99 -1.88 5.36
CA GLY A 97 -11.11 -1.75 3.91
C GLY A 97 -9.91 -1.08 3.24
N VAL A 98 -9.90 -1.10 1.91
CA VAL A 98 -8.87 -0.45 1.07
C VAL A 98 -9.54 0.53 0.12
N ASP A 99 -9.09 1.78 0.11
CA ASP A 99 -9.59 2.86 -0.75
C ASP A 99 -8.87 2.85 -2.10
N LEU A 100 -9.63 2.63 -3.18
CA LEU A 100 -9.09 2.52 -4.54
C LEU A 100 -9.03 3.87 -5.29
N ASP A 101 -9.50 4.98 -4.71
CA ASP A 101 -9.63 6.26 -5.44
C ASP A 101 -8.29 6.93 -5.73
N THR A 102 -7.27 6.62 -4.94
CA THR A 102 -5.97 7.29 -5.03
C THR A 102 -4.85 6.27 -4.90
N ILE A 103 -4.04 6.17 -5.95
CA ILE A 103 -2.79 5.42 -5.95
C ILE A 103 -1.69 6.39 -5.55
N TYR A 104 -0.93 6.05 -4.51
CA TYR A 104 0.21 6.85 -4.07
C TYR A 104 1.51 6.21 -4.55
N ARG A 105 2.41 7.02 -5.11
CA ARG A 105 3.76 6.63 -5.50
C ARG A 105 4.77 7.36 -4.62
N ILE A 106 5.74 6.63 -4.09
CA ILE A 106 6.82 7.19 -3.24
C ILE A 106 8.08 6.36 -3.43
N ASN A 107 9.25 6.97 -3.20
CA ASN A 107 10.50 6.22 -3.13
C ASN A 107 10.47 5.19 -1.99
N TYR A 108 10.99 3.99 -2.25
CA TYR A 108 11.05 2.87 -1.31
C TYR A 108 11.66 3.26 0.04
N PHE A 109 12.84 3.92 0.02
CA PHE A 109 13.55 4.27 1.25
C PHE A 109 12.85 5.38 2.03
N ASP A 110 12.23 6.32 1.29
CA ASP A 110 11.40 7.34 1.92
C ASP A 110 10.20 6.69 2.62
N LEU A 111 9.47 5.78 1.98
CA LEU A 111 8.36 5.06 2.63
C LEU A 111 8.82 4.27 3.84
N ARG A 112 9.93 3.53 3.70
CA ARG A 112 10.49 2.70 4.76
C ARG A 112 10.75 3.52 6.03
N SER A 113 11.22 4.76 5.88
CA SER A 113 11.44 5.68 7.00
C SER A 113 10.15 6.14 7.69
N GLN A 114 8.98 5.94 7.08
CA GLN A 114 7.67 6.35 7.59
C GLN A 114 6.88 5.21 8.23
N LEU A 115 7.34 3.96 8.16
CA LEU A 115 6.67 2.84 8.83
C LEU A 115 6.83 2.94 10.36
N GLN A 116 5.82 2.46 11.11
CA GLN A 116 5.88 2.41 12.58
C GLN A 116 6.57 1.16 13.10
N THR A 117 6.52 0.06 12.33
CA THR A 117 7.02 -1.26 12.71
C THR A 117 8.35 -1.59 12.05
N ASP A 118 9.19 -2.35 12.76
CA ASP A 118 10.43 -2.91 12.23
C ASP A 118 10.20 -4.16 11.35
N ASP A 119 11.26 -4.67 10.71
CA ASP A 119 11.22 -5.86 9.83
C ASP A 119 10.73 -7.13 10.51
N LEU A 120 11.10 -7.34 11.79
CA LEU A 120 10.75 -8.55 12.53
C LEU A 120 9.26 -8.58 12.86
N ILE A 121 8.62 -7.42 13.00
CA ILE A 121 7.17 -7.32 13.17
C ILE A 121 6.46 -7.43 11.82
N ILE A 122 6.97 -6.78 10.77
CA ILE A 122 6.36 -6.80 9.43
C ILE A 122 6.22 -8.23 8.88
N THR A 123 7.20 -9.10 9.14
CA THR A 123 7.14 -10.52 8.75
C THR A 123 6.02 -11.29 9.44
N LYS A 124 5.59 -10.86 10.63
CA LYS A 124 4.50 -11.49 11.40
C LYS A 124 3.12 -10.94 11.05
N LEU A 125 3.05 -9.82 10.34
CA LEU A 125 1.77 -9.26 9.92
C LEU A 125 1.10 -10.19 8.90
N PRO A 126 -0.23 -10.37 8.98
CA PRO A 126 -0.97 -11.13 7.99
C PRO A 126 -1.01 -10.42 6.63
N PHE A 127 -0.98 -11.20 5.57
CA PHE A 127 -1.43 -10.81 4.26
C PHE A 127 -2.96 -10.66 4.24
N LEU A 128 -3.45 -9.83 3.33
CA LEU A 128 -4.85 -9.85 2.93
C LEU A 128 -5.27 -11.27 2.50
N GLY A 129 -6.50 -11.68 2.77
CA GLY A 129 -7.01 -12.96 2.29
C GLY A 129 -7.08 -13.01 0.76
N LEU A 130 -6.94 -14.21 0.16
CA LEU A 130 -6.94 -14.39 -1.30
C LEU A 130 -8.13 -13.72 -1.99
N LYS A 131 -9.33 -13.84 -1.41
CA LYS A 131 -10.53 -13.20 -1.96
C LYS A 131 -10.39 -11.68 -2.00
N ASN A 132 -9.89 -11.06 -0.92
CA ASN A 132 -9.67 -9.61 -0.89
C ASN A 132 -8.56 -9.18 -1.85
N GLN A 133 -7.49 -9.95 -1.99
CA GLN A 133 -6.44 -9.67 -2.96
C GLN A 133 -7.00 -9.65 -4.39
N LEU A 134 -7.76 -10.68 -4.77
CA LEU A 134 -8.39 -10.77 -6.09
C LEU A 134 -9.37 -9.62 -6.33
N GLU A 135 -10.19 -9.28 -5.34
CA GLU A 135 -11.17 -8.20 -5.43
C GLU A 135 -10.51 -6.83 -5.61
N ILE A 136 -9.44 -6.54 -4.86
CA ILE A 136 -8.66 -5.31 -5.04
C ILE A 136 -8.05 -5.24 -6.43
N VAL A 137 -7.42 -6.32 -6.89
CA VAL A 137 -6.79 -6.37 -8.22
C VAL A 137 -7.84 -6.19 -9.31
N GLN A 138 -8.97 -6.90 -9.22
CA GLN A 138 -10.04 -6.84 -10.20
C GLN A 138 -10.62 -5.43 -10.29
N GLN A 139 -11.10 -4.88 -9.17
CA GLN A 139 -11.73 -3.56 -9.15
C GLN A 139 -10.73 -2.48 -9.59
N LEU A 140 -9.49 -2.51 -9.08
CA LEU A 140 -8.48 -1.54 -9.52
C LEU A 140 -8.20 -1.64 -11.03
N SER A 141 -8.17 -2.86 -11.59
CA SER A 141 -7.96 -3.06 -13.02
C SER A 141 -9.14 -2.55 -13.86
N GLU A 142 -10.38 -2.82 -13.46
CA GLU A 142 -11.60 -2.29 -14.10
C GLU A 142 -11.55 -0.76 -14.13
N ARG A 143 -11.16 -0.15 -13.01
CA ARG A 143 -11.00 1.30 -12.90
C ARG A 143 -9.91 1.85 -13.80
N LEU A 144 -8.75 1.20 -13.88
CA LEU A 144 -7.65 1.65 -14.73
C LEU A 144 -7.94 1.48 -16.22
N ARG A 145 -8.81 0.53 -16.61
CA ARG A 145 -9.26 0.38 -18.01
C ARG A 145 -10.26 1.46 -18.45
N GLY A 146 -10.75 2.29 -17.52
CA GLY A 146 -11.73 3.34 -17.82
C GLY A 146 -13.14 2.80 -18.06
N GLU A 147 -13.45 1.60 -17.55
CA GLU A 147 -14.81 1.04 -17.55
C GLU A 147 -15.74 1.83 -16.62
N GLU A 148 -15.16 2.57 -15.68
CA GLU A 148 -15.84 3.55 -14.83
C GLU A 148 -15.59 5.00 -15.28
N ALA A 149 -16.54 5.88 -14.98
CA ALA A 149 -16.47 7.31 -15.34
C ALA A 149 -15.29 8.06 -14.71
N LYS A 150 -14.64 7.51 -13.67
CA LYS A 150 -13.57 8.21 -12.93
C LYS A 150 -12.39 7.29 -12.59
N LEU A 151 -11.30 7.50 -13.31
CA LEU A 151 -10.00 6.86 -13.06
C LEU A 151 -9.47 7.18 -11.64
N PRO A 152 -8.70 6.26 -11.02
CA PRO A 152 -7.96 6.54 -9.81
C PRO A 152 -6.97 7.70 -10.02
N ARG A 153 -6.82 8.55 -9.02
CA ARG A 153 -5.82 9.63 -9.03
C ARG A 153 -4.45 9.07 -8.68
N LEU A 154 -3.41 9.45 -9.43
CA LEU A 154 -2.02 9.16 -9.05
C LEU A 154 -1.44 10.35 -8.26
N VAL A 155 -0.99 10.10 -7.02
CA VAL A 155 -0.33 11.09 -6.17
C VAL A 155 1.13 10.70 -5.99
N ILE A 156 2.05 11.59 -6.39
CA ILE A 156 3.49 11.37 -6.26
C ILE A 156 4.00 12.10 -5.02
N ILE A 157 4.51 11.35 -4.05
CA ILE A 157 5.10 11.87 -2.82
C ILE A 157 6.60 11.99 -3.03
N LYS A 158 7.11 13.22 -2.94
CA LYS A 158 8.53 13.51 -3.05
C LYS A 158 9.04 14.07 -1.72
N ARG A 159 10.21 13.60 -1.28
CA ARG A 159 10.93 14.25 -0.19
C ARG A 159 11.26 15.68 -0.59
N LYS A 160 10.90 16.65 0.25
CA LYS A 160 11.32 18.03 0.05
C LYS A 160 12.84 18.06 0.13
N ALA A 161 13.51 18.40 -0.96
CA ALA A 161 14.96 18.64 -0.93
C ALA A 161 15.21 19.70 0.15
N GLN A 162 16.05 19.38 1.13
CA GLN A 162 16.56 20.41 2.02
C GLN A 162 17.37 21.35 1.12
N SER A 163 16.84 22.54 0.86
CA SER A 163 17.65 23.63 0.34
C SER A 163 18.80 23.80 1.32
N LYS A 164 19.99 23.34 0.93
CA LYS A 164 21.23 23.72 1.59
C LYS A 164 21.34 25.23 1.42
N ASN A 165 20.77 25.97 2.35
CA ASN A 165 21.16 27.35 2.54
C ASN A 165 22.57 27.30 3.14
N GLN A 166 23.53 27.60 2.25
CA GLN A 166 24.86 28.19 2.48
C GLN A 166 25.74 27.56 3.57
#